data_AF-A0A031LH73-F1
#
_entry.id   AF-A0A031LH73-F1
#
_cell.length_a   1.000
_cell.length_b   1.000
_cell.length_c   1.000
_cell.angle_alpha   90.00
_cell.angle_beta   90.00
_cell.angle_gamma   90.00
#
_symmetry.space_group_name_H-M   'P 1'
#
loop_
_entity.id
_entity.type
_entity.pdbx_description
1 polymer ?
#
loop_
_entity_poly.entity_id
_entity_poly.type
_entity_poly.pdbx_seq_one_letter_code
_entity_poly.pdbx_strand_id
1 'polypeptide(L)'
;AKNGVISPATQAQLQAIKDQLDALKGTAQGLVDALPESAAKDSLDARLDALDTVVPAVNDTDSNGIADDVDAAIAAATQAVQTAEAKHDELVEAIAAKNGVISPATQAQLQAIKDQLDALKGTAQGLVDALPESAAKDDLDARLDALDTALPVVNDLNGDGIIDAAEAAI
;
A
#
# COMPACT_ATOMS: atom_id res chain seq x y z
N ALA A 1 -13.83 -2.29 -19.14
CA ALA A 1 -13.04 -2.42 -17.89
C ALA A 1 -13.42 -1.26 -16.97
N LYS A 2 -14.11 -1.53 -15.86
CA LYS A 2 -14.15 -0.58 -14.74
C LYS A 2 -12.72 -0.53 -14.17
N ASN A 3 -12.18 0.67 -13.96
CA ASN A 3 -10.99 0.94 -13.15
C ASN A 3 -9.62 0.40 -13.61
N GLY A 4 -9.45 -0.01 -14.88
CA GLY A 4 -8.13 -0.42 -15.38
C GLY A 4 -7.59 -1.74 -14.78
N VAL A 5 -8.44 -2.47 -14.06
CA VAL A 5 -8.13 -3.78 -13.47
C VAL A 5 -8.54 -4.89 -14.44
N ILE A 6 -7.66 -5.87 -14.63
CA ILE A 6 -7.76 -6.97 -15.60
C ILE A 6 -7.45 -8.28 -14.88
N SER A 7 -8.52 -9.01 -14.56
CA SER A 7 -8.42 -10.37 -14.04
C SER A 7 -8.11 -11.41 -15.13
N PRO A 8 -7.65 -12.63 -14.79
CA PRO A 8 -7.45 -13.71 -15.76
C PRO A 8 -8.69 -14.00 -16.61
N ALA A 9 -9.88 -13.98 -15.99
CA ALA A 9 -11.14 -14.18 -16.71
C ALA A 9 -11.41 -13.05 -17.72
N THR A 10 -11.17 -11.79 -17.32
CA THR A 10 -11.31 -10.63 -18.20
C THR A 10 -10.32 -10.69 -19.36
N GLN A 11 -9.06 -11.03 -19.09
CA GLN A 11 -8.01 -11.18 -20.10
C GLN A 11 -8.35 -12.28 -21.13
N ALA A 12 -8.86 -13.42 -20.66
CA ALA A 12 -9.28 -14.51 -21.54
C ALA A 12 -10.44 -14.10 -22.47
N GLN A 13 -11.41 -13.33 -21.95
CA GLN A 13 -12.50 -12.78 -22.76
C GLN A 13 -12.00 -11.78 -23.81
N LEU A 14 -11.07 -10.89 -23.43
CA LEU A 14 -10.46 -9.94 -24.36
C LEU A 14 -9.66 -10.67 -25.44
N GLN A 15 -8.94 -11.74 -25.08
CA GLN A 15 -8.22 -12.58 -26.04
C GLN A 15 -9.19 -13.25 -27.02
N ALA A 16 -10.29 -13.82 -26.54
CA ALA A 16 -11.29 -14.43 -27.42
C ALA A 16 -11.91 -13.40 -28.39
N ILE A 17 -12.16 -12.17 -27.94
CA ILE A 17 -12.64 -11.09 -28.80
C ILE A 17 -11.59 -10.71 -29.85
N LYS A 18 -10.31 -10.62 -29.45
CA LYS A 18 -9.21 -10.35 -30.38
C LYS A 18 -9.10 -11.44 -31.45
N ASP A 19 -9.15 -12.70 -31.05
CA ASP A 19 -9.08 -13.84 -31.98
C ASP A 19 -10.24 -13.79 -32.99
N GLN A 20 -11.45 -13.43 -32.54
CA GLN A 20 -12.61 -13.22 -33.42
C GLN A 20 -12.41 -12.05 -34.38
N LEU A 21 -11.85 -10.93 -33.90
CA LEU A 21 -11.55 -9.77 -34.73
C LEU A 21 -10.53 -10.11 -35.81
N ASP A 22 -9.44 -10.81 -35.44
CA ASP A 22 -8.39 -11.22 -36.36
C ASP A 22 -8.94 -12.18 -37.44
N ALA A 23 -9.85 -13.10 -37.07
CA ALA A 23 -10.53 -13.96 -38.03
C ALA A 23 -11.45 -13.20 -39.00
N LEU A 24 -12.21 -12.21 -38.50
CA LEU A 24 -13.07 -11.36 -39.33
C LEU A 24 -12.23 -10.45 -40.25
N LYS A 25 -11.12 -9.89 -39.75
CA LYS A 25 -10.15 -9.12 -40.53
C LYS A 25 -9.58 -9.97 -41.66
N GLY A 26 -9.15 -11.20 -41.38
CA GLY A 26 -8.68 -12.12 -42.43
C GLY A 26 -9.74 -12.45 -43.47
N THR A 27 -11.00 -12.64 -43.06
CA THR A 27 -12.12 -12.84 -43.98
C THR A 27 -12.36 -11.62 -44.86
N ALA A 28 -12.35 -10.42 -44.28
CA ALA A 28 -12.51 -9.17 -45.01
C ALA A 28 -11.34 -8.92 -45.96
N GLN A 29 -10.11 -9.20 -45.54
CA GLN A 29 -8.91 -9.07 -46.37
C GLN A 29 -9.02 -9.94 -47.61
N GLY A 30 -9.43 -11.21 -47.47
CA GLY A 30 -9.64 -12.09 -48.64
C GLY A 30 -10.68 -11.56 -49.64
N LEU A 31 -11.69 -10.81 -49.18
CA LEU A 31 -12.67 -10.16 -50.07
C LEU A 31 -12.10 -8.91 -50.75
N VAL A 32 -11.30 -8.11 -50.02
CA VAL A 32 -10.62 -6.93 -50.57
C VAL A 32 -9.55 -7.35 -51.59
N ASP A 33 -8.82 -8.42 -51.32
CA ASP A 33 -7.82 -9.02 -52.21
C ASP A 33 -8.41 -9.42 -53.57
N ALA A 34 -9.66 -9.90 -53.58
CA ALA A 34 -10.38 -10.29 -54.79
C ALA A 34 -10.90 -9.10 -55.64
N LEU A 35 -10.84 -7.86 -55.12
CA LEU A 35 -11.23 -6.67 -55.89
C LEU A 35 -10.18 -6.31 -56.94
N PRO A 36 -10.60 -5.79 -58.12
CA PRO A 36 -9.69 -5.18 -59.07
C PRO A 36 -8.90 -4.02 -58.46
N GLU A 37 -7.67 -3.85 -58.92
CA GLU A 37 -6.79 -2.75 -58.51
C GLU A 37 -7.46 -1.39 -58.70
N SER A 38 -7.55 -0.63 -57.61
CA SER A 38 -8.17 0.69 -57.59
C SER A 38 -7.84 1.43 -56.29
N ALA A 39 -7.95 2.76 -56.30
CA ALA A 39 -7.80 3.57 -55.08
C ALA A 39 -8.81 3.20 -53.97
N ALA A 40 -9.97 2.64 -54.33
CA ALA A 40 -10.96 2.16 -53.36
C ALA A 40 -10.47 0.89 -52.65
N LYS A 41 -9.79 -0.01 -53.36
CA LYS A 41 -9.13 -1.19 -52.80
C LYS A 41 -8.04 -0.76 -51.81
N ASP A 42 -7.12 0.12 -52.24
CA ASP A 42 -6.06 0.66 -51.38
C ASP A 42 -6.61 1.28 -50.08
N SER A 43 -7.73 2.00 -50.18
CA SER A 43 -8.39 2.60 -49.01
C SER A 43 -9.02 1.56 -48.08
N LEU A 44 -9.49 0.42 -48.59
CA LEU A 44 -10.03 -0.67 -47.77
C LEU A 44 -8.90 -1.42 -47.06
N ASP A 45 -7.81 -1.69 -47.76
CA ASP A 45 -6.60 -2.31 -47.18
C ASP A 45 -6.07 -1.47 -46.02
N ALA A 46 -5.89 -0.17 -46.22
CA ALA A 46 -5.43 0.73 -45.14
C ALA A 46 -6.37 0.74 -43.92
N ARG A 47 -7.69 0.59 -44.13
CA ARG A 47 -8.66 0.52 -43.03
C ARG A 47 -8.59 -0.81 -42.29
N LEU A 48 -8.39 -1.92 -43.00
CA LEU A 48 -8.20 -3.23 -42.38
C LEU A 48 -6.90 -3.29 -41.60
N ASP A 49 -5.80 -2.77 -42.17
CA ASP A 49 -4.50 -2.67 -41.50
C ASP A 49 -4.59 -1.89 -40.19
N ALA A 50 -5.36 -0.80 -40.18
CA ALA A 50 -5.59 0.00 -38.97
C ALA A 50 -6.40 -0.72 -37.86
N LEU A 51 -7.02 -1.87 -38.13
CA LEU A 51 -7.71 -2.69 -37.10
C LEU A 51 -6.71 -3.53 -36.27
N ASP A 52 -5.66 -2.90 -35.74
CA ASP A 52 -4.75 -3.55 -34.81
C ASP A 52 -5.22 -3.32 -33.37
N THR A 53 -5.18 -4.37 -32.55
CA THR A 53 -5.64 -4.33 -31.15
C THR A 53 -4.75 -5.21 -30.28
N VAL A 54 -4.48 -4.73 -29.07
CA VAL A 54 -3.65 -5.40 -28.07
C VAL A 54 -4.52 -5.78 -26.88
N VAL A 55 -4.31 -7.00 -26.37
CA VAL A 55 -4.92 -7.46 -25.13
C VAL A 55 -4.01 -7.03 -23.98
N PRO A 56 -4.51 -6.26 -22.99
CA PRO A 56 -3.71 -5.89 -21.82
C PRO A 56 -3.31 -7.12 -21.01
N ALA A 57 -2.17 -7.03 -20.33
CA ALA A 57 -1.75 -8.05 -19.39
C ALA A 57 -2.69 -8.12 -18.18
N VAL A 58 -2.72 -9.28 -17.51
CA VAL A 58 -3.38 -9.44 -16.21
C VAL A 58 -2.63 -8.59 -15.18
N ASN A 59 -3.38 -7.83 -14.39
CA ASN A 59 -2.86 -7.07 -13.25
C ASN A 59 -3.72 -7.24 -11.98
N ASP A 60 -4.65 -8.20 -11.96
CA ASP A 60 -5.46 -8.59 -10.80
C ASP A 60 -5.55 -10.11 -10.81
N THR A 61 -4.48 -10.74 -10.35
CA THR A 61 -4.27 -12.17 -10.52
C THR A 61 -5.26 -12.99 -9.70
N ASP A 62 -5.63 -12.49 -8.51
CA ASP A 62 -6.53 -13.17 -7.58
C ASP A 62 -8.01 -12.81 -7.78
N SER A 63 -8.31 -11.89 -8.70
CA SER A 63 -9.67 -11.43 -9.03
C SER A 63 -10.39 -10.75 -7.86
N ASN A 64 -9.64 -10.10 -6.96
CA ASN A 64 -10.19 -9.35 -5.84
C ASN A 64 -10.65 -7.93 -6.25
N GLY A 65 -10.33 -7.50 -7.47
CA GLY A 65 -10.70 -6.19 -8.03
C GLY A 65 -9.78 -5.04 -7.64
N ILE A 66 -8.66 -5.33 -7.01
CA ILE A 66 -7.52 -4.46 -6.72
C ILE A 66 -6.38 -4.91 -7.63
N ALA A 67 -5.56 -3.96 -8.10
CA ALA A 67 -4.42 -4.32 -8.90
C ALA A 67 -3.31 -4.90 -8.01
N ASP A 68 -2.59 -5.90 -8.51
CA ASP A 68 -1.54 -6.64 -7.79
C ASP A 68 -0.46 -5.71 -7.19
N ASP A 69 -0.17 -4.58 -7.85
CA ASP A 69 0.77 -3.57 -7.38
C ASP A 69 0.21 -2.75 -6.20
N VAL A 70 -1.08 -2.43 -6.23
CA VAL A 70 -1.79 -1.78 -5.12
C VAL A 70 -1.90 -2.74 -3.93
N ASP A 71 -2.19 -4.02 -4.16
CA ASP A 71 -2.19 -5.04 -3.09
C ASP A 71 -0.81 -5.17 -2.43
N ALA A 72 0.26 -5.19 -3.22
CA ALA A 72 1.62 -5.23 -2.70
C ALA A 72 1.95 -3.97 -1.88
N ALA A 73 1.50 -2.79 -2.32
CA ALA A 73 1.68 -1.56 -1.58
C ALA A 73 0.92 -1.56 -0.24
N ILE A 74 -0.35 -2.02 -0.23
CA ILE A 74 -1.15 -2.16 0.99
C ILE A 74 -0.48 -3.13 1.97
N ALA A 75 0.05 -4.25 1.49
CA ALA A 75 0.77 -5.21 2.33
C ALA A 75 2.04 -4.61 2.95
N ALA A 76 2.82 -3.85 2.18
CA ALA A 76 4.02 -3.18 2.68
C ALA A 76 3.69 -2.11 3.73
N ALA A 77 2.69 -1.27 3.48
CA ALA A 77 2.21 -0.28 4.45
C ALA A 77 1.70 -0.97 5.73
N THR A 78 0.91 -2.03 5.60
CA THR A 78 0.41 -2.83 6.73
C THR A 78 1.56 -3.37 7.59
N GLN A 79 2.61 -3.92 6.98
CA GLN A 79 3.78 -4.43 7.69
C GLN A 79 4.55 -3.31 8.43
N ALA A 80 4.68 -2.14 7.81
CA ALA A 80 5.33 -1.00 8.45
C ALA A 80 4.53 -0.49 9.65
N VAL A 81 3.20 -0.39 9.53
CA VAL A 81 2.31 -0.05 10.65
C VAL A 81 2.44 -1.06 11.79
N GLN A 82 2.41 -2.37 11.49
CA GLN A 82 2.62 -3.43 12.50
C GLN A 82 3.99 -3.32 13.21
N THR A 83 5.02 -2.90 12.48
CA THR A 83 6.36 -2.68 13.06
C THR A 83 6.36 -1.49 14.03
N ALA A 84 5.66 -0.40 13.67
CA ALA A 84 5.48 0.75 14.56
C ALA A 84 4.64 0.39 15.80
N GLU A 85 3.54 -0.35 15.62
CA GLU A 85 2.70 -0.87 16.72
C GLU A 85 3.52 -1.73 17.69
N ALA A 86 4.34 -2.67 17.19
CA ALA A 86 5.19 -3.49 18.04
C ALA A 86 6.21 -2.65 18.85
N LYS A 87 6.76 -1.58 18.25
CA LYS A 87 7.68 -0.68 18.96
C LYS A 87 6.96 0.20 19.98
N HIS A 88 5.72 0.57 19.71
CA HIS A 88 4.86 1.25 20.66
C HIS A 88 4.55 0.34 21.87
N ASP A 89 4.25 -0.93 21.64
CA ASP A 89 4.05 -1.89 22.73
C ASP A 89 5.30 -2.04 23.60
N GLU A 90 6.49 -2.08 22.98
CA GLU A 90 7.78 -2.05 23.72
C GLU A 90 7.92 -0.78 24.59
N LEU A 91 7.52 0.39 24.07
CA LEU A 91 7.53 1.63 24.84
C LEU A 91 6.57 1.56 26.03
N VAL A 92 5.34 1.08 25.82
CA VAL A 92 4.32 0.93 26.86
C VAL A 92 4.78 -0.04 27.95
N GLU A 93 5.33 -1.19 27.56
CA GLU A 93 5.89 -2.16 28.50
C GLU A 93 7.08 -1.58 29.29
N ALA A 94 7.97 -0.86 28.62
CA ALA A 94 9.12 -0.21 29.25
C ALA A 94 8.68 0.86 30.26
N ILE A 95 7.61 1.61 29.99
CA ILE A 95 7.00 2.56 30.93
C ILE A 95 6.39 1.82 32.12
N ALA A 96 5.58 0.78 31.86
CA ALA A 96 4.88 0.03 32.89
C ALA A 96 5.87 -0.65 33.86
N ALA A 97 7.00 -1.17 33.36
CA ALA A 97 8.03 -1.82 34.16
C ALA A 97 8.66 -0.92 35.24
N LYS A 98 8.49 0.40 35.13
CA LYS A 98 9.04 1.37 36.10
C LYS A 98 8.14 1.58 37.31
N ASN A 99 6.92 1.04 37.32
CA ASN A 99 5.97 1.17 38.44
C ASN A 99 5.76 2.62 38.90
N GLY A 100 5.85 3.58 37.97
CA GLY A 100 5.68 5.01 38.24
C GLY A 100 6.91 5.71 38.84
N VAL A 101 8.05 5.04 39.02
CA VAL A 101 9.31 5.65 39.49
C VAL A 101 10.23 5.92 38.30
N ILE A 102 10.44 7.19 38.00
CA ILE A 102 11.14 7.63 36.79
C ILE A 102 12.34 8.49 37.18
N SER A 103 13.53 7.89 37.06
CA SER A 103 14.80 8.60 37.18
C SER A 103 15.27 9.20 35.85
N PRO A 104 16.21 10.16 35.85
CA PRO A 104 16.79 10.71 34.62
C PRO A 104 17.35 9.65 33.67
N ALA A 105 17.97 8.60 34.22
CA ALA A 105 18.51 7.49 33.44
C ALA A 105 17.40 6.69 32.75
N THR A 106 16.30 6.43 33.46
CA THR A 106 15.11 5.78 32.89
C THR A 106 14.46 6.64 31.82
N GLN A 107 14.30 7.95 32.07
CA GLN A 107 13.76 8.90 31.09
C GLN A 107 14.53 8.85 29.77
N ALA A 108 15.88 8.82 29.85
CA ALA A 108 16.73 8.75 28.66
C ALA A 108 16.55 7.43 27.88
N GLN A 109 16.35 6.31 28.57
CA GLN A 109 16.05 5.02 27.93
C GLN A 109 14.70 5.05 27.20
N LEU A 110 13.65 5.57 27.86
CA LEU A 110 12.32 5.69 27.27
C LEU A 110 12.33 6.64 26.06
N GLN A 111 13.09 7.73 26.14
CA GLN A 111 13.27 8.65 25.02
C GLN A 111 13.90 7.95 23.80
N ALA A 112 14.92 7.10 24.01
CA ALA A 112 15.54 6.36 22.90
C ALA A 112 14.56 5.39 22.21
N ILE A 113 13.68 4.73 22.97
CA ILE A 113 12.63 3.86 22.42
C ILE A 113 11.61 4.71 21.64
N LYS A 114 11.18 5.84 22.22
CA LYS A 114 10.26 6.78 21.58
C LYS A 114 10.82 7.32 20.27
N ASP A 115 12.09 7.71 20.21
CA ASP A 115 12.71 8.22 18.99
C ASP A 115 12.72 7.16 17.87
N GLN A 116 12.93 5.88 18.23
CA GLN A 116 12.81 4.76 17.28
C GLN A 116 11.36 4.56 16.82
N LEU A 117 10.39 4.63 17.74
CA LEU A 117 8.97 4.57 17.41
C LEU A 117 8.56 5.70 16.46
N ASP A 118 8.97 6.95 16.72
CA ASP A 118 8.65 8.09 15.87
C ASP A 118 9.21 7.91 14.45
N ALA A 119 10.45 7.38 14.34
CA ALA A 119 11.05 7.09 13.04
C ALA A 119 10.29 5.98 12.27
N LEU A 120 9.85 4.93 12.96
CA LEU A 120 9.04 3.86 12.37
C LEU A 120 7.66 4.38 11.97
N LYS A 121 6.99 5.17 12.82
CA LYS A 121 5.71 5.81 12.55
C LYS A 121 5.81 6.72 11.32
N GLY A 122 6.87 7.51 11.20
CA GLY A 122 7.11 8.34 10.00
C GLY A 122 7.34 7.51 8.73
N THR A 123 8.07 6.40 8.83
CA THR A 123 8.27 5.48 7.69
C THR A 123 6.96 4.82 7.26
N ALA A 124 6.15 4.37 8.23
CA ALA A 124 4.84 3.78 7.98
C ALA A 124 3.89 4.80 7.36
N GLN A 125 3.84 6.03 7.91
CA GLN A 125 3.00 7.11 7.38
C GLN A 125 3.34 7.41 5.92
N GLY A 126 4.63 7.50 5.56
CA GLY A 126 5.03 7.73 4.17
C GLY A 126 4.57 6.62 3.21
N LEU A 127 4.46 5.37 3.66
CA LEU A 127 3.91 4.28 2.86
C LEU A 127 2.38 4.37 2.76
N VAL A 128 1.69 4.70 3.86
CA VAL A 128 0.24 4.88 3.88
C VAL A 128 -0.20 6.06 3.00
N ASP A 129 0.53 7.18 3.06
CA ASP A 129 0.29 8.37 2.23
C ASP A 129 0.47 8.09 0.72
N ALA A 130 1.30 7.10 0.37
CA ALA A 130 1.51 6.68 -1.01
C ALA A 130 0.43 5.73 -1.54
N LEU A 131 -0.45 5.21 -0.67
CA LEU A 131 -1.55 4.35 -1.10
C LEU A 131 -2.64 5.15 -1.82
N PRO A 132 -3.33 4.55 -2.79
CA PRO A 132 -4.57 5.10 -3.32
C PRO A 132 -5.64 5.25 -2.22
N GLU A 133 -6.48 6.28 -2.36
CA GLU A 133 -7.62 6.50 -1.48
C GLU A 133 -8.51 5.25 -1.38
N SER A 134 -8.64 4.71 -0.17
CA SER A 134 -9.32 3.45 0.10
C SER A 134 -9.61 3.30 1.60
N ALA A 135 -10.57 2.44 1.94
CA ALA A 135 -10.83 2.11 3.34
C ALA A 135 -9.62 1.47 4.06
N ALA A 136 -8.74 0.77 3.31
CA ALA A 136 -7.51 0.22 3.86
C ALA A 136 -6.52 1.33 4.25
N LYS A 137 -6.40 2.38 3.43
CA LYS A 137 -5.60 3.56 3.77
C LYS A 137 -6.14 4.24 5.03
N ASP A 138 -7.46 4.49 5.08
CA ASP A 138 -8.11 5.13 6.23
C ASP A 138 -7.90 4.35 7.55
N ASP A 139 -7.99 3.01 7.49
CA ASP A 139 -7.73 2.13 8.65
C ASP A 139 -6.28 2.22 9.14
N LEU A 140 -5.32 2.17 8.21
CA LEU A 140 -3.90 2.27 8.53
C LEU A 140 -3.53 3.65 9.11
N ASP A 141 -4.09 4.73 8.57
CA ASP A 141 -3.94 6.08 9.12
C ASP A 141 -4.46 6.15 10.56
N ALA A 142 -5.67 5.64 10.81
CA ALA A 142 -6.27 5.63 12.15
C ALA A 142 -5.43 4.83 13.17
N ARG A 143 -4.84 3.72 12.75
CA ARG A 143 -3.96 2.90 13.60
C ARG A 143 -2.67 3.64 13.95
N LEU A 144 -2.05 4.34 13.00
CA LEU A 144 -0.87 5.17 13.26
C LEU A 144 -1.20 6.33 14.21
N ASP A 145 -2.34 7.01 14.00
CA ASP A 145 -2.79 8.11 14.85
C ASP A 145 -3.05 7.68 16.29
N ALA A 146 -3.49 6.44 16.51
CA ALA A 146 -3.73 5.88 17.83
C ALA A 146 -2.45 5.58 18.65
N LEU A 147 -1.26 5.60 18.03
CA LEU A 147 0.00 5.38 18.74
C LEU A 147 0.37 6.59 19.60
N ASP A 148 0.12 6.49 20.91
CA ASP A 148 0.52 7.50 21.90
C ASP A 148 2.01 7.36 22.22
N THR A 149 2.71 8.50 22.23
CA THR A 149 4.16 8.53 22.44
C THR A 149 4.54 9.34 23.67
N ALA A 150 3.58 9.75 24.48
CA ALA A 150 3.82 10.52 25.68
C ALA A 150 4.69 9.75 26.69
N LEU A 151 5.73 10.40 27.19
CA LEU A 151 6.58 9.86 28.25
C LEU A 151 6.14 10.41 29.62
N PRO A 152 6.27 9.61 30.70
CA PRO A 152 6.09 10.12 32.05
C PRO A 152 7.17 11.15 32.39
N VAL A 153 6.92 11.98 33.41
CA VAL A 153 7.88 12.96 33.92
C VAL A 153 8.82 12.33 34.94
N VAL A 154 10.06 12.84 35.02
CA VAL A 154 11.03 12.46 36.06
C VAL A 154 10.47 12.82 37.45
N ASN A 155 10.49 11.86 38.38
CA ASN A 155 10.03 12.03 39.75
C ASN A 155 10.93 11.35 40.81
N ASP A 156 12.06 10.79 40.39
CA ASP A 156 13.14 10.24 41.21
C ASP A 156 14.45 10.88 40.74
N LEU A 157 14.70 12.14 41.13
CA LEU A 157 15.82 12.92 40.62
C LEU A 157 17.17 12.36 41.06
N ASN A 158 17.24 11.80 42.28
CA ASN A 158 18.46 11.29 42.88
C ASN A 158 18.78 9.84 42.47
N GLY A 159 17.80 9.11 41.91
CA GLY A 159 17.94 7.74 41.43
C GLY A 159 17.97 6.70 42.55
N ASP A 160 17.42 7.00 43.72
CA ASP A 160 17.39 6.09 44.88
C ASP A 160 16.17 5.16 44.87
N GLY A 161 15.26 5.34 43.91
CA GLY A 161 14.06 4.54 43.74
C GLY A 161 12.86 5.00 44.57
N ILE A 162 12.96 6.15 45.22
CA ILE A 162 11.88 6.80 45.95
C ILE A 162 11.44 8.03 45.16
N ILE A 163 10.13 8.27 45.12
CA ILE A 163 9.61 9.49 44.50
C ILE A 163 10.01 10.69 45.37
N ASP A 164 10.62 11.73 44.80
CA ASP A 164 11.15 12.89 45.53
C ASP A 164 10.07 13.56 46.41
N ALA A 165 8.82 13.60 45.95
CA ALA A 165 7.69 14.14 46.71
C ALA A 165 7.36 13.33 47.98
N ALA A 166 7.69 12.03 48.00
CA ALA A 166 7.54 11.17 49.17
C ALA A 166 8.70 11.34 50.16
N GLU A 167 9.92 11.64 49.68
CA GLU A 167 11.09 11.89 50.53
C GLU A 167 10.94 13.19 51.32
N ALA A 168 10.43 14.25 50.67
CA ALA A 168 10.23 15.56 51.31
C ALA A 168 9.23 15.52 52.50
N ALA A 169 8.53 14.41 52.69
CA ALA A 169 7.56 14.18 53.75
C ALA A 169 8.13 13.39 54.96
N ILE A 170 9.41 12.99 54.94
CA ILE A 170 10.11 12.22 55.98
C ILE A 170 11.10 13.11 56.73
#